data_AF-A0A0U9HN17-F1
#
_entry.id   AF-A0A0U9HN17-F1
#
_cell.length_a   1.000
_cell.length_b   1.000
_cell.length_c   1.000
_cell.angle_alpha   90.00
_cell.angle_beta   90.00
_cell.angle_gamma   90.00
#
_symmetry.space_group_name_H-M   'P 1'
#
loop_
_entity.id
_entity.type
_entity.pdbx_description
1 polymer ?
#
loop_
_entity_poly.entity_id
_entity_poly.type
_entity_poly.pdbx_seq_one_letter_code
_entity_poly.pdbx_strand_id
1 'polypeptide(L)'
;MNAINFKYLQSISKKHIESIEELICDERLLNHLWIEIIVNPDIVNVLFPYVENAKIKKAFEDALSWYLAFNWIFPTNIPLEQLHKKGIISYYRVKLKNYMQNRRNFIKGLIHEGLC
;
A
#
# COMPACT_ATOMS: atom_id res chain seq x y z
N MET A 1 13.41 -13.86 14.26
CA MET A 1 12.68 -12.69 13.71
C MET A 1 11.42 -13.23 13.05
N ASN A 2 10.24 -12.72 13.41
CA ASN A 2 9.02 -13.11 12.71
C ASN A 2 9.05 -12.50 11.32
N ALA A 3 8.87 -13.33 10.30
CA ALA A 3 8.82 -12.88 8.91
C ALA A 3 7.70 -11.85 8.73
N ILE A 4 7.99 -10.76 8.03
CA ILE A 4 6.98 -9.76 7.66
C ILE A 4 6.09 -10.39 6.58
N ASN A 5 4.80 -10.55 6.88
CA ASN A 5 3.86 -11.23 5.99
C ASN A 5 3.22 -10.24 5.01
N PHE A 6 3.91 -9.98 3.90
CA PHE A 6 3.35 -9.24 2.77
C PHE A 6 2.55 -10.17 1.85
N LYS A 7 1.23 -10.08 1.82
CA LYS A 7 0.38 -11.01 1.07
C LYS A 7 0.50 -10.81 -0.44
N TYR A 8 0.21 -9.59 -0.89
CA TYR A 8 0.20 -9.24 -2.30
C TYR A 8 1.62 -9.10 -2.84
N LEU A 9 2.54 -8.47 -2.11
CA LEU A 9 3.91 -8.29 -2.61
C LEU A 9 4.67 -9.61 -2.74
N GLN A 10 4.43 -10.61 -1.87
CA GLN A 10 5.03 -11.93 -2.03
C GLN A 10 4.55 -12.63 -3.32
N SER A 11 3.28 -12.43 -3.70
CA SER A 11 2.75 -12.95 -4.97
C SER A 11 3.46 -12.35 -6.20
N ILE A 12 3.91 -11.10 -6.08
CA ILE A 12 4.61 -10.36 -7.13
C ILE A 12 6.11 -10.68 -7.13
N SER A 13 6.74 -10.77 -5.95
CA SER A 13 8.18 -11.00 -5.81
C SER A 13 8.61 -12.39 -6.28
N LYS A 14 7.73 -13.39 -6.18
CA LYS A 14 8.05 -14.83 -6.32
C LYS A 14 9.17 -15.30 -5.37
N LYS A 15 9.50 -14.48 -4.37
CA LYS A 15 10.56 -14.70 -3.38
C LYS A 15 10.10 -14.17 -2.03
N HIS A 16 10.61 -14.75 -0.96
CA HIS A 16 10.36 -14.20 0.37
C HIS A 16 11.05 -12.84 0.50
N ILE A 17 10.34 -11.83 1.01
CA ILE A 17 10.91 -10.51 1.33
C ILE A 17 11.40 -10.59 2.77
N GLU A 18 12.71 -10.51 2.99
CA GLU A 18 13.32 -10.76 4.29
C GLU A 18 13.29 -9.52 5.20
N SER A 19 13.32 -8.32 4.61
CA SER A 19 13.32 -7.07 5.36
C SER A 19 12.66 -5.89 4.65
N ILE A 20 12.41 -4.80 5.38
CA ILE A 20 11.91 -3.55 4.82
C ILE A 20 12.97 -2.86 3.95
N GLU A 21 14.25 -3.01 4.30
CA GLU A 21 15.37 -2.47 3.54
C GLU A 21 15.45 -3.10 2.15
N GLU A 22 15.23 -4.41 2.04
CA GLU A 22 15.13 -5.10 0.75
C GLU A 22 13.98 -4.53 -0.09
N LEU A 23 12.80 -4.34 0.53
CA LEU A 23 11.64 -3.74 -0.11
C LEU A 23 11.93 -2.32 -0.63
N ILE A 24 12.63 -1.48 0.15
CA ILE A 24 12.96 -0.09 -0.24
C ILE A 24 13.91 -0.03 -1.45
N CYS A 25 14.75 -1.05 -1.62
CA CYS A 25 15.67 -1.17 -2.75
C CYS A 25 15.00 -1.71 -4.03
N ASP A 26 13.89 -2.44 -3.93
CA ASP A 26 13.16 -2.96 -5.09
C ASP A 26 12.06 -1.97 -5.56
N GLU A 27 12.39 -1.16 -6.57
CA GLU A 27 11.45 -0.19 -7.15
C GLU A 27 10.16 -0.82 -7.69
N ARG A 28 10.26 -2.06 -8.20
CA ARG A 28 9.09 -2.76 -8.72
C ARG A 28 8.14 -3.09 -7.58
N LEU A 29 8.63 -3.60 -6.45
CA LEU A 29 7.76 -3.88 -5.29
C LEU A 29 7.20 -2.60 -4.67
N LEU A 30 7.98 -1.52 -4.59
CA LEU A 30 7.50 -0.23 -4.11
C LEU A 30 6.32 0.32 -4.93
N ASN A 31 6.32 0.13 -6.25
CA ASN A 31 5.20 0.55 -7.12
C ASN A 31 3.88 -0.19 -6.83
N HIS A 32 3.93 -1.30 -6.09
CA HIS A 32 2.79 -2.09 -5.67
C HIS A 32 2.49 -1.98 -4.16
N LEU A 33 3.38 -1.39 -3.38
CA LEU A 33 3.30 -1.33 -1.91
C LEU A 33 2.01 -0.67 -1.41
N TRP A 34 1.53 0.35 -2.11
CA TRP A 34 0.29 1.03 -1.73
C TRP A 34 -0.94 0.11 -1.75
N ILE A 35 -0.96 -0.92 -2.62
CA ILE A 35 -2.04 -1.92 -2.64
C ILE A 35 -1.97 -2.81 -1.41
N GLU A 36 -0.77 -3.31 -1.10
CA GLU A 36 -0.51 -4.11 0.11
C GLU A 36 -0.97 -3.36 1.37
N ILE A 37 -0.65 -2.07 1.47
CA ILE A 37 -1.06 -1.21 2.59
C ILE A 37 -2.59 -1.15 2.72
N ILE A 38 -3.31 -1.04 1.60
CA ILE A 38 -4.78 -0.97 1.61
C ILE A 38 -5.39 -2.28 2.12
N VAL A 39 -4.90 -3.41 1.61
CA VAL A 39 -5.55 -4.73 1.79
C VAL A 39 -5.04 -5.48 3.02
N ASN A 40 -3.92 -5.04 3.60
CA ASN A 40 -3.30 -5.64 4.77
C ASN A 40 -3.02 -4.56 5.85
N PRO A 41 -4.04 -4.20 6.67
CA PRO A 41 -3.92 -3.13 7.66
C PRO A 41 -2.76 -3.31 8.66
N ASP A 42 -2.37 -4.55 8.96
CA ASP A 42 -1.26 -4.83 9.90
C ASP A 42 0.09 -4.30 9.38
N ILE A 43 0.25 -4.24 8.05
CA ILE A 43 1.47 -3.73 7.40
C ILE A 43 1.65 -2.24 7.63
N VAL A 44 0.59 -1.49 7.90
CA VAL A 44 0.68 -0.07 8.27
C VAL A 44 1.56 0.10 9.51
N ASN A 45 1.36 -0.74 10.51
CA ASN A 45 2.13 -0.66 11.76
C ASN A 45 3.59 -1.10 11.57
N VAL A 46 3.83 -2.07 10.68
CA VAL A 46 5.18 -2.53 10.35
C VAL A 46 5.98 -1.46 9.59
N LEU A 47 5.34 -0.75 8.67
CA LEU A 47 5.98 0.28 7.86
C LEU A 47 6.04 1.64 8.54
N PHE A 48 5.23 1.87 9.58
CA PHE A 48 5.16 3.15 10.29
C PHE A 48 6.53 3.69 10.77
N PRO A 49 7.44 2.88 11.36
CA PRO A 49 8.78 3.35 11.73
C PRO A 49 9.59 3.93 10.56
N TYR A 50 9.24 3.57 9.32
CA TYR A 50 9.90 3.99 8.11
C TYR A 50 9.15 5.11 7.36
N VAL A 51 8.14 5.72 7.98
CA VAL A 51 7.29 6.75 7.34
C VAL A 51 8.06 8.00 6.92
N GLU A 52 9.21 8.29 7.54
CA GLU A 52 10.09 9.39 7.14
C GLU A 52 10.82 9.12 5.81
N ASN A 53 10.90 7.86 5.37
CA ASN A 53 11.40 7.54 4.04
C ASN A 53 10.39 8.02 2.98
N ALA A 54 10.83 8.90 2.07
CA ALA A 54 9.98 9.49 1.05
C ALA A 54 9.21 8.47 0.18
N LYS A 55 9.81 7.32 -0.13
CA LYS A 55 9.17 6.27 -0.94
C LYS A 55 8.04 5.58 -0.15
N ILE A 56 8.28 5.28 1.13
CA ILE A 56 7.28 4.68 2.03
C ILE A 56 6.15 5.68 2.33
N LYS A 57 6.50 6.94 2.63
CA LYS A 57 5.51 8.01 2.82
C LYS A 57 4.59 8.13 1.61
N LYS A 58 5.16 8.19 0.41
CA LYS A 58 4.39 8.25 -0.83
C LYS A 58 3.48 7.03 -1.00
N ALA A 59 3.95 5.83 -0.68
CA ALA A 59 3.12 4.62 -0.73
C ALA A 59 1.93 4.70 0.23
N PHE A 60 2.10 5.28 1.43
CA PHE A 60 0.99 5.55 2.34
C PHE A 60 0.01 6.59 1.80
N GLU A 61 0.49 7.68 1.20
CA GLU A 61 -0.37 8.72 0.62
C GLU A 61 -1.16 8.18 -0.59
N ASP A 62 -0.52 7.38 -1.45
CA ASP A 62 -1.17 6.65 -2.53
C ASP A 62 -2.22 5.67 -1.97
N ALA A 63 -1.85 4.87 -0.96
CA ALA A 63 -2.77 3.93 -0.32
C ALA A 63 -4.02 4.63 0.23
N LEU A 64 -3.83 5.72 0.97
CA LEU A 64 -4.91 6.49 1.56
C LEU A 64 -5.81 7.11 0.47
N SER A 65 -5.21 7.70 -0.56
CA SER A 65 -5.95 8.34 -1.66
C SER A 65 -6.85 7.35 -2.40
N TRP A 66 -6.34 6.16 -2.66
CA TRP A 66 -7.08 5.11 -3.35
C TRP A 66 -8.08 4.40 -2.43
N TYR A 67 -7.73 4.15 -1.17
CA TYR A 67 -8.66 3.64 -0.17
C TYR A 67 -9.88 4.55 -0.02
N LEU A 68 -9.69 5.87 0.12
CA LEU A 68 -10.79 6.82 0.24
C LEU A 68 -11.63 6.91 -1.05
N ALA A 69 -11.00 6.86 -2.23
CA ALA A 69 -11.71 6.91 -3.50
C ALA A 69 -12.57 5.67 -3.78
N PHE A 70 -12.20 4.51 -3.22
CA PHE A 70 -12.83 3.21 -3.46
C PHE A 70 -13.18 2.49 -2.15
N ASN A 71 -13.55 3.25 -1.11
CA ASN A 71 -13.79 2.73 0.24
C ASN A 71 -14.94 1.71 0.33
N TRP A 72 -15.80 1.65 -0.69
CA TRP A 72 -16.89 0.68 -0.82
C TRP A 72 -16.43 -0.71 -1.28
N ILE A 73 -15.19 -0.83 -1.79
CA ILE A 73 -14.59 -2.11 -2.23
C ILE A 73 -13.70 -2.71 -1.16
N PHE A 74 -12.93 -1.86 -0.46
CA PHE A 74 -11.88 -2.32 0.44
C PHE A 74 -12.37 -2.56 1.87
N PRO A 75 -11.75 -3.50 2.61
CA PRO A 75 -11.99 -3.63 4.03
C PRO A 75 -11.56 -2.36 4.76
N THR A 76 -12.17 -2.09 5.92
CA THR A 76 -11.84 -0.93 6.75
C THR A 76 -10.37 -0.96 7.18
N ASN A 77 -9.66 0.14 6.96
CA ASN A 77 -8.24 0.28 7.29
C ASN A 77 -8.01 1.38 8.34
N ILE A 78 -8.37 1.07 9.59
CA ILE A 78 -8.28 1.99 10.72
C ILE A 78 -6.87 2.56 10.93
N PRO A 79 -5.78 1.76 10.88
CA PRO A 79 -4.43 2.29 11.07
C PRO A 79 -4.07 3.38 10.05
N LEU A 80 -4.41 3.17 8.78
CA LEU A 80 -4.16 4.13 7.71
C LEU A 80 -4.94 5.45 7.92
N GLU A 81 -6.21 5.35 8.32
CA GLU A 81 -7.03 6.52 8.68
C GLU A 81 -6.47 7.27 9.89
N GLN A 82 -5.94 6.56 10.88
CA GLN A 82 -5.34 7.18 12.06
C GLN A 82 -4.06 7.95 11.72
N LEU A 83 -3.22 7.46 10.81
CA LEU A 83 -2.06 8.20 10.32
C LEU A 83 -2.49 9.53 9.68
N HIS A 84 -3.58 9.52 8.91
CA HIS A 84 -4.13 10.73 8.33
C HIS A 84 -4.68 11.69 9.38
N LYS A 85 -5.48 11.19 10.33
CA LYS A 85 -6.07 12.00 11.42
C LYS A 85 -4.99 12.67 12.29
N LYS A 86 -3.83 12.04 12.44
CA LYS A 86 -2.66 12.60 13.14
C LYS A 86 -1.83 13.58 12.29
N GLY A 87 -2.19 13.80 11.02
CA GLY A 87 -1.49 14.70 10.11
C GLY A 87 -0.15 14.16 9.58
N ILE A 88 0.12 12.85 9.74
CA ILE A 88 1.41 12.24 9.35
C ILE A 88 1.48 12.05 7.83
N ILE A 89 0.35 11.66 7.24
CA ILE A 89 0.19 11.45 5.80
C ILE A 89 -0.98 12.26 5.26
N SER A 90 -0.84 12.72 4.02
CA SER A 90 -1.88 13.44 3.31
C SER A 90 -2.53 12.54 2.25
N TYR A 91 -3.71 12.92 1.76
CA TYR A 91 -4.31 12.29 0.59
C TYR A 91 -4.45 13.31 -0.53
N TYR A 92 -4.52 12.80 -1.75
CA TYR A 92 -4.88 13.56 -2.92
C TYR A 92 -6.14 12.97 -3.55
N ARG A 93 -6.83 13.78 -4.35
CA ARG A 93 -7.98 13.29 -5.13
C ARG A 93 -7.47 12.50 -6.33
N VAL A 94 -7.86 11.23 -6.45
CA VAL A 94 -7.55 10.40 -7.62
C VAL A 94 -8.25 10.98 -8.85
N LYS A 95 -7.47 11.61 -9.74
CA LYS A 95 -7.94 12.12 -11.03
C LYS A 95 -7.88 11.02 -12.09
N LEU A 96 -8.62 11.18 -13.19
CA LEU A 96 -8.65 10.23 -14.31
C LEU A 96 -7.24 9.87 -14.83
N LYS A 97 -6.33 10.84 -14.93
CA LYS A 97 -4.94 10.61 -15.33
C LYS A 97 -4.23 9.63 -14.39
N ASN A 98 -4.31 9.86 -13.08
CA ASN A 98 -3.69 9.01 -12.05
C ASN A 98 -4.31 7.62 -12.05
N TYR A 99 -5.64 7.56 -12.20
CA TYR A 99 -6.35 6.30 -12.33
C TYR A 99 -5.84 5.50 -13.53
N MET A 100 -5.82 6.09 -14.73
CA MET A 100 -5.38 5.41 -15.95
C MET A 100 -3.92 4.92 -15.87
N GLN A 101 -3.04 5.67 -15.21
CA GLN A 101 -1.64 5.28 -15.00
C GLN A 101 -1.52 4.04 -14.08
N ASN A 102 -2.27 3.99 -12.99
CA ASN A 102 -2.17 2.92 -11.99
C ASN A 102 -3.23 1.82 -12.13
N ARG A 103 -4.15 1.96 -13.09
CA ARG A 103 -5.31 1.07 -13.31
C ARG A 103 -4.91 -0.40 -13.35
N ARG A 104 -3.82 -0.72 -14.07
CA ARG A 104 -3.37 -2.11 -14.20
C ARG A 104 -2.96 -2.70 -12.85
N ASN A 105 -2.23 -1.94 -12.04
CA ASN A 105 -1.79 -2.39 -10.72
C ASN A 105 -2.99 -2.52 -9.79
N PHE A 106 -3.88 -1.53 -9.80
CA PHE A 106 -5.11 -1.53 -9.03
C PHE A 106 -5.98 -2.76 -9.30
N ILE A 107 -6.32 -3.02 -10.56
CA ILE A 107 -7.14 -4.18 -10.95
C ILE A 107 -6.47 -5.50 -10.56
N LYS A 108 -5.15 -5.62 -10.76
CA LYS A 108 -4.40 -6.82 -10.33
C LYS A 108 -4.49 -7.03 -8.81
N GLY A 109 -4.41 -5.95 -8.03
CA GLY A 109 -4.59 -6.00 -6.58
C GLY A 109 -5.98 -6.49 -6.19
N LEU A 110 -7.02 -5.93 -6.81
CA LEU A 110 -8.41 -6.34 -6.55
C LEU A 110 -8.66 -7.82 -6.87
N ILE A 111 -8.17 -8.29 -8.03
CA ILE A 111 -8.30 -9.70 -8.42
C ILE A 111 -7.56 -10.61 -7.44
N HIS A 112 -6.35 -10.22 -7.00
CA HIS A 112 -5.58 -11.02 -6.06
C HIS A 112 -6.30 -11.21 -4.72
N GLU A 113 -6.95 -10.16 -4.23
CA GLU A 113 -7.72 -10.19 -2.98
C GLU A 113 -9.14 -10.76 -3.14
N GLY A 114 -9.54 -11.16 -4.36
CA GLY A 114 -10.90 -11.68 -4.63
C GLY A 114 -12.01 -10.62 -4.51
N LEU A 115 -11.67 -9.34 -4.72
CA LEU A 115 -12.60 -8.21 -4.61
C LEU A 115 -13.24 -7.81 -5.96
N CYS A 116 -12.99 -8.57 -7.03
CA CYS A 116 -13.52 -8.36 -8.37
C CYS A 116 -13.84 -9.69 -9.06
#